data_AF-A0A2E6KWC9-F1
#
_entry.id   AF-A0A2E6KWC9-F1
#
_cell.length_a   1.000
_cell.length_b   1.000
_cell.length_c   1.000
_cell.angle_alpha   90.00
_cell.angle_beta   90.00
_cell.angle_gamma   90.00
#
_symmetry.space_group_name_H-M   'P 1'
#
loop_
_entity.id
_entity.type
_entity.pdbx_description
1 polymer ?
#
loop_
_entity_poly.entity_id
_entity_poly.type
_entity_poly.pdbx_seq_one_letter_code
_entity_poly.pdbx_strand_id
1 'polypeptide(L)' 'MNQDSRREIVERFLRRCVKYADESIRRKRQRGDSEEEISKWVAYRDFTAHAVDEVASGDLDSWLEDGPVSYDPET' A
#
# COMPACT_ATOMS: atom_id res chain seq x y z
N MET A 1 -5.08 -0.40 -21.62
CA MET A 1 -5.24 0.57 -20.52
C MET A 1 -4.02 1.46 -20.55
N ASN A 2 -4.13 2.77 -20.36
CA ASN A 2 -2.93 3.64 -20.30
C ASN A 2 -2.34 3.62 -18.89
N GLN A 3 -1.10 4.09 -18.74
CA GLN A 3 -0.35 4.11 -17.48
C GLN A 3 -1.12 4.83 -16.37
N ASP A 4 -1.70 6.00 -16.66
CA ASP A 4 -2.48 6.77 -15.69
C ASP A 4 -3.69 5.99 -15.17
N SER A 5 -4.43 5.29 -16.05
CA SER A 5 -5.56 4.47 -15.63
C SER A 5 -5.12 3.28 -14.77
N ARG A 6 -3.94 2.71 -15.03
CA ARG A 6 -3.37 1.63 -14.19
C ARG A 6 -3.02 2.18 -12.81
N ARG A 7 -2.35 3.33 -12.76
CA ARG A 7 -1.98 4.04 -11.53
C ARG A 7 -3.21 4.32 -10.67
N GLU A 8 -4.23 4.95 -11.25
CA GLU A 8 -5.48 5.26 -10.54
C GLU A 8 -6.17 4.01 -9.96
N ILE A 9 -6.16 2.89 -10.69
CA ILE A 9 -6.76 1.63 -10.22
C ILE A 9 -5.98 1.07 -9.03
N VAL A 10 -4.65 1.01 -9.14
CA VAL A 10 -3.78 0.45 -8.10
C VAL A 10 -3.76 1.35 -6.87
N GLU A 11 -3.60 2.67 -7.05
CA GLU A 11 -3.65 3.66 -5.97
C GLU A 11 -4.98 3.53 -5.19
N ARG A 12 -6.11 3.49 -5.88
CA ARG A 12 -7.42 3.31 -5.24
C ARG A 12 -7.54 1.99 -4.50
N PHE A 13 -6.96 0.91 -5.02
CA PHE A 13 -6.93 -0.38 -4.33
C PHE A 13 -6.09 -0.30 -3.05
N LEU A 14 -4.87 0.23 -3.12
CA LEU A 14 -3.98 0.37 -1.97
C LEU A 14 -4.57 1.31 -0.89
N ARG A 15 -5.21 2.42 -1.28
CA ARG A 15 -5.94 3.29 -0.33
C ARG A 15 -7.04 2.54 0.42
N ARG A 16 -7.73 1.60 -0.24
CA ARG A 16 -8.72 0.74 0.43
C ARG A 16 -8.05 -0.28 1.37
N CYS A 17 -6.88 -0.80 1.02
CA CYS A 17 -6.08 -1.64 1.92
C CYS A 17 -5.66 -0.89 3.20
N VAL A 18 -5.18 0.36 3.07
CA VAL A 18 -4.86 1.23 4.23
C VAL A 18 -6.09 1.39 5.13
N LYS A 19 -7.23 1.79 4.56
CA LYS A 19 -8.49 1.94 5.32
C LYS A 19 -8.93 0.64 5.98
N TYR A 20 -8.78 -0.49 5.30
CA TYR A 20 -9.09 -1.79 5.85
C TYR A 20 -8.18 -2.16 7.03
N ALA A 21 -6.89 -1.82 6.94
CA ALA A 21 -5.93 -2.02 8.02
C ALA A 21 -6.28 -1.15 9.24
N ASP A 22 -6.61 0.14 9.04
CA ASP A 22 -7.06 1.04 10.11
C ASP A 22 -8.30 0.48 10.85
N GLU A 23 -9.33 0.05 10.11
CA GLU A 23 -10.52 -0.57 10.70
C GLU A 23 -10.22 -1.92 11.38
N SER A 24 -9.23 -2.65 10.88
CA SER A 24 -8.78 -3.89 11.50
C SER A 24 -8.05 -3.62 12.80
N ILE A 25 -7.14 -2.64 12.86
CA ILE A 25 -6.45 -2.19 14.07
C ILE A 25 -7.48 -1.73 15.11
N ARG A 26 -8.45 -0.90 14.71
CA ARG A 26 -9.52 -0.43 15.59
C ARG A 26 -10.28 -1.58 16.24
N ARG A 27 -10.70 -2.57 15.45
CA ARG A 27 -11.43 -3.76 15.96
C ARG A 27 -10.55 -4.65 16.86
N LYS A 28 -9.26 -4.80 16.54
CA LYS A 28 -8.30 -5.56 17.37
C LYS A 28 -8.12 -4.93 18.75
N ARG A 29 -7.91 -3.62 18.79
CA ARG A 29 -7.85 -2.85 20.05
C ARG A 29 -9.13 -3.00 20.87
N GLN A 30 -10.30 -2.95 20.23
CA GLN A 30 -11.59 -3.14 20.92
C GLN A 30 -11.77 -4.54 21.51
N ARG A 31 -11.19 -5.58 20.91
CA ARG A 31 -11.23 -6.95 21.43
C ARG A 31 -10.17 -7.22 22.51
N GLY A 32 -9.21 -6.33 22.69
CA GLY A 32 -8.07 -6.56 23.56
C GLY A 32 -7.06 -7.55 22.98
N ASP A 33 -6.94 -7.63 21.65
CA ASP A 33 -5.89 -8.40 20.99
C ASP A 33 -4.50 -7.87 21.42
N SER A 34 -3.45 -8.69 21.34
CA SER A 34 -2.12 -8.32 21.84
C SER A 34 -1.49 -7.14 21.09
N GLU A 35 -0.68 -6.35 21.79
CA GLU A 35 0.08 -5.26 21.17
C GLU A 35 1.05 -5.76 20.09
N GLU A 36 1.57 -6.98 20.21
CA GLU A 36 2.38 -7.61 19.16
C GLU A 36 1.57 -7.77 17.86
N GLU A 37 0.35 -8.30 17.94
CA GLU A 37 -0.51 -8.47 16.77
C GLU A 37 -0.95 -7.10 16.20
N ILE A 38 -1.28 -6.15 17.07
CA ILE A 38 -1.62 -4.78 16.65
C ILE A 38 -0.44 -4.14 15.91
N SER A 39 0.80 -4.31 16.41
CA SER A 39 2.00 -3.73 15.80
C SER A 39 2.25 -4.22 14.38
N LYS A 40 2.01 -5.51 14.10
CA LYS A 40 2.12 -6.08 12.74
C LYS A 40 1.14 -5.42 11.77
N TRP A 41 -0.09 -5.15 12.24
CA TRP A 41 -1.10 -4.45 11.43
C TRP A 41 -0.78 -2.97 11.23
N VAL A 42 -0.20 -2.31 12.22
CA VAL A 42 0.30 -0.93 12.08
C VAL A 42 1.41 -0.87 11.03
N ALA A 43 2.40 -1.78 11.10
CA ALA A 43 3.47 -1.85 10.12
C ALA A 43 2.92 -2.09 8.70
N TYR A 44 2.00 -3.05 8.54
CA TYR A 44 1.33 -3.29 7.25
C TYR A 44 0.63 -2.03 6.72
N ARG A 45 -0.11 -1.32 7.58
CA ARG A 45 -0.81 -0.08 7.23
C ARG A 45 0.17 0.99 6.76
N ASP A 46 1.26 1.20 7.51
CA ASP A 46 2.26 2.25 7.24
C ASP A 46 3.00 2.00 5.92
N PHE A 47 3.50 0.78 5.69
CA PHE A 47 4.16 0.44 4.42
C PHE A 47 3.19 0.48 3.23
N THR A 48 1.92 0.09 3.42
CA THR A 48 0.91 0.21 2.36
C THR A 48 0.61 1.68 2.04
N ALA A 49 0.57 2.55 3.06
CA ALA A 49 0.39 3.99 2.86
C ALA A 49 1.59 4.59 2.10
N HIS A 50 2.81 4.17 2.42
CA HIS A 50 3.98 4.56 1.65
C HIS A 50 3.88 4.14 0.18
N ALA A 51 3.48 2.89 -0.09
CA ALA A 51 3.28 2.40 -1.46
C ALA A 51 2.18 3.15 -2.22
N VAL A 52 1.15 3.68 -1.53
CA VAL A 52 0.15 4.57 -2.15
C VAL A 52 0.84 5.82 -2.70
N ASP A 53 1.74 6.41 -1.91
CA ASP A 53 2.45 7.64 -2.30
C ASP A 53 3.39 7.38 -3.48
N GLU A 54 4.13 6.28 -3.49
CA GLU A 54 5.02 5.87 -4.60
C GLU A 54 4.25 5.55 -5.89
N VAL A 55 3.06 4.94 -5.78
CA VAL A 55 2.18 4.76 -6.95
C VAL A 55 1.67 6.11 -7.44
N ALA A 56 1.23 7.00 -6.53
CA ALA A 56 0.66 8.29 -6.90
C ALA A 56 1.70 9.25 -7.51
N SER A 57 2.97 9.20 -7.08
CA SER A 57 4.07 9.96 -7.64
C SER A 57 4.56 9.43 -9.00
N GLY A 58 4.32 8.15 -9.28
CA GLY A 58 4.78 7.47 -10.49
C GLY A 58 6.12 6.73 -10.32
N ASP A 59 6.69 6.70 -9.10
CA ASP A 59 7.94 6.00 -8.79
C ASP A 59 7.83 4.49 -9.10
N LEU A 60 6.61 3.94 -9.03
CA LEU A 60 6.30 2.54 -9.35
C LEU A 60 5.70 2.33 -10.74
N ASP A 61 5.77 3.30 -11.65
CA ASP A 61 5.16 3.17 -12.98
C ASP A 61 5.71 1.96 -13.77
N SER A 62 7.00 1.66 -13.64
CA SER A 62 7.61 0.50 -14.30
C SER A 62 7.02 -0.84 -13.83
N TRP A 63 6.43 -0.90 -12.63
CA TRP A 63 5.76 -2.09 -12.09
C TRP A 63 4.34 -2.26 -12.65
N LEU A 64 3.78 -1.22 -13.25
CA LEU A 64 2.43 -1.20 -13.82
C LEU A 64 2.43 -1.52 -15.32
N GLU A 65 3.59 -1.53 -15.96
CA GLU A 65 3.73 -1.81 -17.38
C GLU A 65 4.07 -3.29 -17.65
N ASP A 66 3.84 -3.72 -18.89
CA ASP A 66 4.19 -5.07 -19.32
C ASP A 66 5.71 -5.17 -19.54
N GLY A 67 6.41 -5.98 -18.74
CA GLY A 67 7.85 -6.17 -18.91
C GLY A 67 8.60 -6.51 -17.62
N PRO A 68 9.93 -6.62 -17.68
CA PRO A 68 10.75 -6.78 -16.49
C PRO A 68 10.76 -5.48 -15.67
N VAL A 69 10.63 -5.63 -14.35
CA VAL A 69 10.77 -4.54 -13.38
C VAL A 69 12.24 -4.37 -13.02
N SER A 70 12.71 -3.12 -13.02
CA SER A 70 14.03 -2.77 -12.48
C SER A 70 13.95 -2.52 -10.98
N TYR A 71 14.94 -2.99 -10.24
CA TYR A 71 15.11 -2.75 -8.80
C TYR A 71 16.39 -1.98 -8.50
N ASP A 72 17.09 -1.52 -9.54
CA ASP A 72 18.27 -0.67 -9.35
C ASP A 72 17.81 0.71 -8.83
N PRO A 73 18.54 1.30 -7.87
CA PRO A 73 18.20 2.61 -7.35
C PRO A 73 18.25 3.66 -8.46
N GLU A 74 17.25 4.56 -8.51
CA GLU A 74 17.27 5.70 -9.41
C GLU A 74 18.50 6.58 -9.09
N THR A 75 19.22 6.98 -10.14
CA THR A 75 20.49 7.73 -10.03
C THR A 75 20.27 9.23 -10.13
#